data_AF-A0A174Z383-F1
#
_entry.id   AF-A0A174Z383-F1
#
_cell.length_a   1.000
_cell.length_b   1.000
_cell.length_c   1.000
_cell.angle_alpha   90.00
_cell.angle_beta   90.00
_cell.angle_gamma   90.00
#
_symmetry.space_group_name_H-M   'P 1'
#
loop_
_entity.id
_entity.type
_entity.pdbx_description
1 polymer ?
#
loop_
_entity_poly.entity_id
_entity_poly.type
_entity_poly.pdbx_seq_one_letter_code
_entity_poly.pdbx_strand_id
1 'polypeptide(L)'
;MAEYIREVEKIIDAYHKQNPLFSLNRKTALYNALTVFEDACRLSGTTNLALIGDSLEYSLLIREQLDSLNVLIQWIFQDCSHKDTDTLDMKIISERYIETAQLLQFQAKQYSPICSAYISYSRGHFSASVNETQNKITFLDNPKNRSIVISDIVESISRDQAMESKFMPTQDLSSANSKLIASIKFQDGCISYSTDESIWDSFYEMMERQWVNTSELPEEWEFDKFSVKDFKQFWIAIATLCFIHMIACLKSGAPGADVQEAVLIKSPTEFVQIIADKTELSTDSISAILKLLTYNSRLKNNDIVYQPFVEIDKDRLALAPHLILASRPERNLISLIHKLRDKSYFDLTNLREGIMQDEIDTVTGKIPNILVAKNKSLPGTLPDVDYAIWDKESNSILICELKWLVEADSTSEVFARVQDLEHGCSQVSDMLAYAQNQCSDFCNKVFGLAISDNLPLVMGCVVSKKGIRIDNSDIPVISLQTLLDLLKCNSVNNTFEAIKEKTYLLSTPKNFEFGLQAISYAGYTFEIPALIKDPATISWTYRRIGPKIGRNDPCPCGSGKKYKKCCGR
;
A
#
# COMPACT_ATOMS: atom_id res chain seq x y z
N MET A 1 22.09 -25.57 9.30
CA MET A 1 21.00 -24.99 8.47
C MET A 1 20.51 -23.67 9.04
N ALA A 2 19.88 -23.61 10.22
CA ALA A 2 19.41 -22.34 10.79
C ALA A 2 20.55 -21.32 11.02
N GLU A 3 21.71 -21.78 11.49
CA GLU A 3 22.91 -20.94 11.66
C GLU A 3 23.40 -20.38 10.31
N TYR A 4 23.57 -21.24 9.29
CA TYR A 4 23.95 -20.83 7.93
C TYR A 4 22.99 -19.77 7.35
N ILE A 5 21.68 -19.96 7.49
CA ILE A 5 20.68 -18.99 7.01
C ILE A 5 20.91 -17.62 7.69
N ARG A 6 21.18 -17.59 8.99
CA ARG A 6 21.48 -16.35 9.73
C ARG A 6 22.85 -15.75 9.38
N GLU A 7 23.82 -16.55 8.99
CA GLU A 7 25.09 -16.05 8.46
C GLU A 7 24.91 -15.37 7.10
N VAL A 8 24.14 -15.99 6.20
CA VAL A 8 23.79 -15.38 4.91
C VAL A 8 22.99 -14.09 5.09
N GLU A 9 22.06 -14.05 6.05
CA GLU A 9 21.30 -12.84 6.42
C GLU A 9 22.25 -11.66 6.74
N LYS A 10 23.29 -11.88 7.55
CA LYS A 10 24.29 -10.84 7.87
C LYS A 10 25.05 -10.34 6.64
N ILE A 11 25.32 -11.23 5.68
CA ILE A 11 26.01 -10.87 4.43
C ILE A 11 25.12 -9.99 3.57
N ILE A 12 23.86 -10.38 3.38
CA ILE A 12 22.92 -9.60 2.55
C ILE A 12 22.61 -8.24 3.18
N ASP A 13 22.48 -8.16 4.50
CA ASP A 13 22.22 -6.92 5.25
C ASP A 13 23.37 -5.90 5.20
N ALA A 14 24.55 -6.33 4.72
CA ALA A 14 25.72 -5.47 4.58
C ALA A 14 26.14 -5.25 3.13
N TYR A 15 25.51 -5.92 2.16
CA TYR A 15 25.95 -5.90 0.76
C TYR A 15 25.88 -4.51 0.14
N HIS A 16 24.84 -3.74 0.44
CA HIS A 16 24.63 -2.40 -0.10
C HIS A 16 25.70 -1.39 0.33
N LYS A 17 26.36 -1.61 1.47
CA LYS A 17 27.34 -0.68 2.05
C LYS A 17 28.56 -0.42 1.18
N GLN A 18 28.79 -1.26 0.17
CA GLN A 18 29.86 -1.11 -0.80
C GLN A 18 29.56 -0.03 -1.85
N ASN A 19 28.30 0.43 -1.94
CA ASN A 19 27.89 1.41 -2.93
C ASN A 19 28.45 2.81 -2.61
N PRO A 20 29.00 3.54 -3.59
CA PRO A 20 29.58 4.87 -3.39
C PRO A 20 28.59 5.91 -2.83
N LEU A 21 27.28 5.74 -3.01
CA LEU A 21 26.25 6.62 -2.44
C LEU A 21 26.43 6.81 -0.92
N PHE A 22 26.83 5.77 -0.19
CA PHE A 22 26.99 5.82 1.27
C PHE A 22 28.23 6.61 1.74
N SER A 23 29.12 6.98 0.82
CA SER A 23 30.21 7.92 1.09
C SER A 23 29.76 9.38 1.13
N LEU A 24 28.55 9.68 0.62
CA LEU A 24 27.97 11.02 0.64
C LEU A 24 27.44 11.36 2.03
N ASN A 25 27.26 12.66 2.28
CA ASN A 25 26.46 13.09 3.43
C ASN A 25 24.97 12.76 3.19
N ARG A 26 24.24 12.56 4.29
CA ARG A 26 22.83 12.14 4.26
C ARG A 26 21.95 13.08 3.44
N LYS A 27 22.15 14.40 3.55
CA LYS A 27 21.36 15.42 2.84
C LYS A 27 21.40 15.19 1.33
N THR A 28 22.61 15.07 0.80
CA THR A 28 22.87 14.80 -0.63
C THR A 28 22.36 13.42 -1.05
N ALA A 29 22.59 12.38 -0.24
CA ALA A 29 22.13 11.03 -0.57
C ALA A 29 20.59 10.95 -0.68
N LEU A 30 19.86 11.56 0.27
CA LEU A 30 18.39 11.63 0.24
C LEU A 30 17.87 12.31 -1.02
N TYR A 31 18.43 13.47 -1.37
CA TYR A 31 18.03 14.19 -2.58
C TYR A 31 18.22 13.33 -3.85
N ASN A 32 19.37 12.66 -3.99
CA ASN A 32 19.63 11.79 -5.15
C ASN A 32 18.67 10.60 -5.19
N ALA A 33 18.40 9.96 -4.05
CA ALA A 33 17.47 8.85 -3.95
C ALA A 33 16.05 9.24 -4.39
N LEU A 34 15.54 10.37 -3.89
CA LEU A 34 14.21 10.89 -4.25
C LEU A 34 14.12 11.27 -5.74
N THR A 35 15.19 11.88 -6.28
CA THR A 35 15.26 12.27 -7.70
C THR A 35 15.22 11.06 -8.62
N VAL A 36 16.04 10.05 -8.34
CA VAL A 36 16.09 8.81 -9.11
C VAL A 36 14.78 8.03 -9.00
N PHE A 37 14.16 8.00 -7.82
CA PHE A 37 12.85 7.39 -7.64
C PHE A 37 11.77 8.08 -8.47
N GLU A 38 11.71 9.42 -8.45
CA GLU A 38 10.73 10.17 -9.20
C GLU A 38 10.90 9.95 -10.72
N ASP A 39 12.14 9.94 -11.20
CA ASP A 39 12.46 9.62 -12.59
C ASP A 39 12.06 8.18 -12.96
N ALA A 40 12.36 7.22 -12.08
CA ALA A 40 11.98 5.82 -12.28
C ALA A 40 10.47 5.67 -12.42
N CYS A 41 9.69 6.37 -11.60
CA CYS A 41 8.23 6.33 -11.66
C CYS A 41 7.67 7.05 -12.89
N ARG A 42 8.03 8.33 -13.10
CA ARG A 42 7.43 9.14 -14.17
C ARG A 42 7.81 8.67 -15.59
N LEU A 43 9.02 8.15 -15.79
CA LEU A 43 9.52 7.71 -17.10
C LEU A 43 9.14 6.26 -17.41
N SER A 44 9.23 5.36 -16.43
CA SER A 44 8.86 3.95 -16.63
C SER A 44 7.34 3.80 -16.68
N GLY A 45 6.62 4.55 -15.85
CA GLY A 45 5.17 4.54 -15.77
C GLY A 45 4.50 4.91 -17.09
N THR A 46 4.97 5.98 -17.72
CA THR A 46 4.48 6.44 -19.03
C THR A 46 4.81 5.49 -20.16
N THR A 47 5.99 4.87 -20.12
CA THR A 47 6.41 3.86 -21.10
C THR A 47 5.56 2.59 -20.98
N ASN A 48 5.32 2.10 -19.77
CA ASN A 48 4.53 0.88 -19.56
C ASN A 48 3.03 1.09 -19.81
N LEU A 49 2.43 2.20 -19.34
CA LEU A 49 1.02 2.51 -19.61
C LEU A 49 0.76 2.63 -21.12
N ALA A 50 1.69 3.26 -21.86
CA ALA A 50 1.59 3.42 -23.31
C ALA A 50 1.85 2.13 -24.10
N LEU A 51 2.62 1.17 -23.56
CA LEU A 51 2.98 -0.07 -24.24
C LEU A 51 2.05 -1.25 -23.92
N ILE A 52 1.50 -1.29 -22.71
CA ILE A 52 0.87 -2.49 -22.14
C ILE A 52 -0.64 -2.31 -22.01
N GLY A 53 -1.11 -1.09 -21.67
CA GLY A 53 -2.53 -0.81 -21.49
C GLY A 53 -3.20 -1.57 -20.33
N ASP A 54 -2.41 -2.16 -19.43
CA ASP A 54 -2.89 -2.91 -18.25
C ASP A 54 -2.59 -2.10 -16.97
N SER A 55 -3.65 -1.68 -16.27
CA SER A 55 -3.56 -0.88 -15.06
C SER A 55 -2.96 -1.66 -13.87
N LEU A 56 -3.11 -2.99 -13.85
CA LEU A 56 -2.57 -3.83 -12.79
C LEU A 56 -1.03 -3.87 -12.84
N GLU A 57 -0.45 -3.98 -14.04
CA GLU A 57 1.01 -4.00 -14.18
C GLU A 57 1.65 -2.66 -13.80
N TYR A 58 0.97 -1.55 -14.11
CA TYR A 58 1.40 -0.22 -13.66
C TYR A 58 1.38 -0.10 -12.13
N SER A 59 0.29 -0.55 -11.50
CA SER A 59 0.17 -0.56 -10.04
C SER A 59 1.27 -1.39 -9.37
N LEU A 60 1.54 -2.59 -9.87
CA LEU A 60 2.62 -3.46 -9.39
C LEU A 60 4.01 -2.80 -9.54
N LEU A 61 4.29 -2.21 -10.69
CA LEU A 61 5.55 -1.50 -10.94
C LEU A 61 5.76 -0.37 -9.93
N ILE A 62 4.76 0.48 -9.75
CA ILE A 62 4.86 1.62 -8.83
C ILE A 62 5.05 1.13 -7.40
N ARG A 63 4.35 0.07 -6.99
CA ARG A 63 4.52 -0.55 -5.67
C ARG A 63 5.96 -1.01 -5.44
N GLU A 64 6.56 -1.71 -6.40
CA GLU A 64 7.96 -2.13 -6.31
C GLU A 64 8.93 -0.94 -6.17
N GLN A 65 8.63 0.18 -6.84
CA GLN A 65 9.44 1.40 -6.71
C GLN A 65 9.31 2.03 -5.33
N LEU A 66 8.10 2.07 -4.75
CA LEU A 66 7.86 2.57 -3.40
C LEU A 66 8.60 1.72 -2.36
N ASP A 67 8.50 0.40 -2.45
CA ASP A 67 9.17 -0.53 -1.52
C ASP A 67 10.71 -0.39 -1.64
N SER A 68 11.21 -0.24 -2.87
CA SER A 68 12.65 -0.01 -3.11
C SER A 68 13.13 1.31 -2.52
N LEU A 69 12.37 2.40 -2.70
CA LEU A 69 12.71 3.69 -2.10
C LEU A 69 12.69 3.60 -0.57
N ASN A 70 11.70 2.93 0.03
CA ASN A 70 11.64 2.78 1.48
C ASN A 70 12.90 2.10 2.04
N VAL A 71 13.34 0.99 1.42
CA VAL A 71 14.59 0.31 1.79
C VAL A 71 15.79 1.25 1.64
N LEU A 72 15.89 1.95 0.52
CA LEU A 72 17.01 2.86 0.27
C LEU A 72 17.06 4.02 1.27
N ILE A 73 15.93 4.62 1.61
CA ILE A 73 15.85 5.69 2.61
C ILE A 73 16.31 5.17 3.98
N GLN A 74 15.87 3.98 4.40
CA GLN A 74 16.31 3.37 5.65
C GLN A 74 17.83 3.15 5.68
N TRP A 75 18.42 2.63 4.60
CA TRP A 75 19.87 2.50 4.48
C TRP A 75 20.59 3.84 4.54
N ILE A 76 20.07 4.89 3.88
CA ILE A 76 20.67 6.23 3.93
C ILE A 76 20.66 6.80 5.36
N PHE A 77 19.58 6.61 6.12
CA PHE A 77 19.54 7.04 7.51
C PHE A 77 20.51 6.25 8.40
N GLN A 78 20.69 4.95 8.12
CA GLN A 78 21.55 4.06 8.89
C GLN A 78 23.04 4.26 8.59
N ASP A 79 23.42 4.36 7.32
CA ASP A 79 24.80 4.20 6.87
C ASP A 79 25.45 5.50 6.34
N CYS A 80 24.68 6.52 5.93
CA CYS A 80 25.26 7.81 5.53
C CYS A 80 25.62 8.68 6.75
N SER A 81 26.75 9.39 6.63
CA SER A 81 27.16 10.38 7.63
C SER A 81 26.18 11.55 7.71
N HIS A 82 26.04 12.13 8.90
CA HIS A 82 25.19 13.30 9.12
C HIS A 82 25.79 14.20 10.19
N LYS A 83 26.14 15.42 9.78
CA LYS A 83 26.64 16.51 10.63
C LYS A 83 25.89 17.78 10.27
N ASP A 84 25.70 18.66 11.26
CA ASP A 84 25.05 19.95 11.04
C ASP A 84 25.79 20.83 10.02
N THR A 85 27.10 20.63 9.89
CA THR A 85 27.99 21.33 8.94
C THR A 85 27.93 20.78 7.51
N ASP A 86 27.22 19.68 7.26
CA ASP A 86 27.15 19.08 5.94
C ASP A 86 26.40 20.00 4.96
N THR A 87 26.94 20.13 3.75
CA THR A 87 26.34 20.90 2.66
C THR A 87 25.56 19.99 1.73
N LEU A 88 24.30 20.36 1.46
CA LEU A 88 23.47 19.73 0.45
C LEU A 88 24.00 20.06 -0.97
N ASP A 89 24.27 19.03 -1.78
CA ASP A 89 24.64 19.18 -3.19
C ASP A 89 23.54 18.63 -4.11
N MET A 90 22.77 19.54 -4.71
CA MET A 90 21.63 19.21 -5.58
C MET A 90 22.01 19.00 -7.05
N LYS A 91 23.29 19.11 -7.43
CA LYS A 91 23.69 18.94 -8.84
C LYS A 91 23.50 17.49 -9.29
N ILE A 92 22.73 17.24 -10.34
CA ILE A 92 22.65 15.89 -10.90
C ILE A 92 23.92 15.63 -11.71
N ILE A 93 24.76 14.70 -11.24
CA ILE A 93 26.00 14.27 -11.90
C ILE A 93 25.79 12.83 -12.36
N SER A 94 26.16 12.53 -13.60
CA SER A 94 25.88 11.25 -14.26
C SER A 94 26.35 10.03 -13.46
N GLU A 95 27.57 10.05 -12.92
CA GLU A 95 28.13 8.97 -12.10
C GLU A 95 27.25 8.68 -10.87
N ARG A 96 27.00 9.71 -10.06
CA ARG A 96 26.16 9.62 -8.86
C ARG A 96 24.74 9.18 -9.17
N TYR A 97 24.14 9.70 -10.24
CA TYR A 97 22.80 9.32 -10.66
C TYR A 97 22.74 7.83 -11.04
N ILE A 98 23.71 7.35 -11.83
CA ILE A 98 23.79 5.94 -12.25
C ILE A 98 24.00 5.03 -11.04
N GLU A 99 24.89 5.39 -10.11
CA GLU A 99 25.14 4.61 -8.89
C GLU A 99 23.89 4.51 -8.02
N THR A 100 23.18 5.62 -7.85
CA THR A 100 21.91 5.68 -7.10
C THR A 100 20.82 4.86 -7.78
N ALA A 101 20.70 4.97 -9.11
CA ALA A 101 19.77 4.18 -9.91
C ALA A 101 20.07 2.69 -9.86
N GLN A 102 21.35 2.31 -9.89
CA GLN A 102 21.77 0.91 -9.74
C GLN A 102 21.42 0.38 -8.35
N LEU A 103 21.66 1.17 -7.31
CA LEU A 103 21.30 0.81 -5.94
C LEU A 103 19.79 0.63 -5.78
N LEU A 104 18.99 1.58 -6.29
CA LEU A 104 17.53 1.50 -6.22
C LEU A 104 16.98 0.32 -7.05
N GLN A 105 17.35 0.19 -8.32
CA GLN A 105 16.74 -0.79 -9.23
C GLN A 105 17.26 -2.22 -9.06
N PHE A 106 18.53 -2.39 -8.68
CA PHE A 106 19.18 -3.70 -8.65
C PHE A 106 19.62 -4.17 -7.28
N GLN A 107 19.54 -3.33 -6.23
CA GLN A 107 19.84 -3.80 -4.88
C GLN A 107 18.64 -3.65 -3.95
N ALA A 108 18.14 -2.44 -3.71
CA ALA A 108 17.02 -2.19 -2.79
C ALA A 108 15.75 -2.95 -3.23
N LYS A 109 15.43 -2.89 -4.53
CA LYS A 109 14.30 -3.65 -5.11
C LYS A 109 14.41 -5.16 -4.89
N GLN A 110 15.61 -5.75 -5.00
CA GLN A 110 15.83 -7.18 -4.80
C GLN A 110 15.85 -7.56 -3.32
N TYR A 111 16.39 -6.68 -2.47
CA TYR A 111 16.49 -6.89 -1.04
C TYR A 111 15.12 -6.93 -0.35
N SER A 112 14.18 -6.07 -0.75
CA SER A 112 12.84 -6.00 -0.15
C SER A 112 12.11 -7.36 -0.02
N PRO A 113 11.92 -8.15 -1.09
CA PRO A 113 11.29 -9.47 -1.00
C PRO A 113 12.13 -10.49 -0.23
N ILE A 114 13.47 -10.39 -0.29
CA ILE A 114 14.37 -11.27 0.49
C ILE A 114 14.17 -11.00 1.98
N CYS A 115 14.23 -9.75 2.41
CA CYS A 115 13.98 -9.33 3.79
C CYS A 115 12.62 -9.85 4.27
N SER A 116 11.58 -9.67 3.46
CA SER A 116 10.24 -10.19 3.73
C SER A 116 10.23 -11.72 3.95
N ALA A 117 10.96 -12.49 3.13
CA ALA A 117 11.07 -13.93 3.28
C ALA A 117 11.79 -14.34 4.58
N TYR A 118 12.85 -13.62 4.98
CA TYR A 118 13.54 -13.85 6.25
C TYR A 118 12.65 -13.53 7.45
N ILE A 119 11.87 -12.46 7.41
CA ILE A 119 10.91 -12.14 8.47
C ILE A 119 9.87 -13.27 8.56
N SER A 120 9.30 -13.72 7.43
CA SER A 120 8.35 -14.85 7.39
C SER A 120 8.93 -16.16 7.93
N TYR A 121 10.19 -16.47 7.60
CA TYR A 121 10.91 -17.62 8.14
C TYR A 121 11.11 -17.49 9.66
N SER A 122 11.55 -16.32 10.13
CA SER A 122 11.78 -16.07 11.56
C SER A 122 10.52 -16.19 12.42
N ARG A 123 9.36 -15.96 11.82
CA ARG A 123 8.04 -16.06 12.44
C ARG A 123 7.39 -17.44 12.28
N GLY A 124 8.06 -18.39 11.61
CA GLY A 124 7.57 -19.76 11.43
C GLY A 124 6.52 -19.93 10.32
N HIS A 125 6.24 -18.88 9.53
CA HIS A 125 5.30 -18.98 8.40
C HIS A 125 5.95 -19.62 7.17
N PHE A 126 7.25 -19.42 6.99
CA PHE A 126 8.04 -20.12 5.98
C PHE A 126 8.94 -21.16 6.63
N SER A 127 9.08 -22.29 5.95
CA SER A 127 10.25 -23.16 6.12
C SER A 127 11.33 -22.78 5.12
N ALA A 128 12.55 -23.26 5.32
CA ALA A 128 13.66 -22.98 4.40
C ALA A 128 14.52 -24.23 4.19
N SER A 129 15.04 -24.37 2.98
CA SER A 129 16.06 -25.37 2.64
C SER A 129 17.27 -24.68 2.03
N VAL A 130 18.45 -25.27 2.20
CA VAL A 130 19.73 -24.69 1.81
C VAL A 130 20.48 -25.65 0.90
N ASN A 131 21.03 -25.12 -0.19
CA ASN A 131 22.06 -25.78 -0.99
C ASN A 131 23.34 -24.94 -0.97
N GLU A 132 24.27 -25.32 -0.10
CA GLU A 132 25.52 -24.58 0.12
C GLU A 132 26.44 -24.59 -1.10
N THR A 133 26.45 -25.68 -1.89
CA THR A 133 27.31 -25.77 -3.09
C THR A 133 26.87 -24.83 -4.20
N GLN A 134 25.59 -24.45 -4.20
CA GLN A 134 25.00 -23.51 -5.16
C GLN A 134 24.75 -22.12 -4.57
N ASN A 135 25.16 -21.85 -3.32
CA ASN A 135 24.82 -20.63 -2.57
C ASN A 135 23.32 -20.30 -2.67
N LYS A 136 22.46 -21.31 -2.48
CA LYS A 136 21.02 -21.19 -2.71
C LYS A 136 20.22 -21.42 -1.43
N ILE A 137 19.25 -20.52 -1.18
CA ILE A 137 18.26 -20.66 -0.10
C ILE A 137 16.87 -20.66 -0.72
N THR A 138 16.09 -21.69 -0.42
CA THR A 138 14.71 -21.83 -0.91
C THR A 138 13.76 -21.74 0.27
N PHE A 139 12.92 -20.70 0.29
CA PHE A 139 11.83 -20.53 1.24
C PHE A 139 10.57 -21.22 0.73
N LEU A 140 9.78 -21.81 1.63
CA LEU A 140 8.57 -22.55 1.31
C LEU A 140 7.44 -22.13 2.24
N ASP A 141 6.32 -21.71 1.65
CA ASP A 141 5.06 -21.39 2.33
C ASP A 141 4.24 -22.66 2.62
N ASN A 142 3.16 -22.51 3.39
CA ASN A 142 2.19 -23.59 3.60
C ASN A 142 1.17 -23.62 2.45
N PRO A 143 1.16 -24.67 1.58
CA PRO A 143 0.28 -24.72 0.42
C PRO A 143 -1.22 -24.66 0.77
N LYS A 144 -1.61 -25.08 1.97
CA LYS A 144 -3.01 -25.04 2.43
C LYS A 144 -3.57 -23.62 2.52
N ASN A 145 -2.69 -22.64 2.79
CA ASN A 145 -3.10 -21.25 2.98
C ASN A 145 -3.20 -20.48 1.66
N ARG A 146 -2.70 -21.04 0.55
CA ARG A 146 -2.62 -20.35 -0.74
C ARG A 146 -4.00 -19.94 -1.27
N SER A 147 -5.02 -20.77 -1.12
CA SER A 147 -6.38 -20.46 -1.62
C SER A 147 -6.97 -19.20 -0.97
N ILE A 148 -6.72 -19.01 0.34
CA ILE A 148 -7.15 -17.82 1.07
C ILE A 148 -6.38 -16.59 0.58
N VAL A 149 -5.05 -16.70 0.47
CA VAL A 149 -4.21 -15.60 -0.04
C VAL A 149 -4.60 -15.20 -1.46
N ILE A 150 -4.86 -16.18 -2.33
CA ILE A 150 -5.35 -15.94 -3.70
C ILE A 150 -6.68 -15.18 -3.65
N SER A 151 -7.63 -15.67 -2.85
CA SER A 151 -8.95 -15.05 -2.73
C SER A 151 -8.85 -13.60 -2.23
N ASP A 152 -7.98 -13.32 -1.25
CA ASP A 152 -7.73 -11.96 -0.75
C ASP A 152 -7.16 -11.04 -1.84
N ILE A 153 -6.18 -11.53 -2.61
CA ILE A 153 -5.58 -10.78 -3.73
C ILE A 153 -6.63 -10.49 -4.80
N VAL A 154 -7.42 -11.50 -5.21
CA VAL A 154 -8.46 -11.34 -6.24
C VAL A 154 -9.53 -10.34 -5.79
N GLU A 155 -9.97 -10.42 -4.53
CA GLU A 155 -10.94 -9.50 -3.95
C GLU A 155 -10.40 -8.06 -3.91
N SER A 156 -9.11 -7.87 -3.57
CA SER A 156 -8.44 -6.57 -3.62
C SER A 156 -8.36 -6.01 -5.04
N ILE A 157 -7.92 -6.80 -6.01
CA ILE A 157 -7.81 -6.37 -7.42
C ILE A 157 -9.17 -5.98 -7.98
N SER A 158 -10.20 -6.78 -7.67
CA SER A 158 -11.57 -6.53 -8.16
C SER A 158 -12.13 -5.22 -7.60
N ARG A 159 -11.80 -4.87 -6.34
CA ARG A 159 -12.13 -3.55 -5.76
C ARG A 159 -11.44 -2.42 -6.52
N ASP A 160 -10.13 -2.52 -6.73
CA ASP A 160 -9.35 -1.48 -7.40
C ASP A 160 -9.83 -1.24 -8.85
N GLN A 161 -10.11 -2.31 -9.61
CA GLN A 161 -10.63 -2.21 -10.99
C GLN A 161 -12.03 -1.59 -11.07
N ALA A 162 -12.92 -1.91 -10.12
CA ALA A 162 -14.25 -1.29 -10.06
C ALA A 162 -14.16 0.24 -9.85
N MET A 163 -13.11 0.72 -9.17
CA MET A 163 -12.86 2.14 -8.96
C MET A 163 -12.31 2.84 -10.21
N GLU A 164 -11.42 2.19 -10.97
CA GLU A 164 -10.87 2.73 -12.23
C GLU A 164 -11.95 2.92 -13.31
N SER A 165 -12.94 2.03 -13.38
CA SER A 165 -14.03 2.11 -14.36
C SER A 165 -14.93 3.35 -14.24
N LYS A 166 -14.84 4.09 -13.12
CA LYS A 166 -15.61 5.32 -12.87
C LYS A 166 -14.91 6.59 -13.37
N PHE A 167 -13.72 6.48 -13.96
CA PHE A 167 -12.95 7.62 -14.45
C PHE A 167 -13.26 7.92 -15.93
N MET A 168 -14.07 8.96 -16.17
CA MET A 168 -14.24 9.56 -17.50
C MET A 168 -13.55 10.93 -17.54
N PRO A 169 -12.63 11.20 -18.47
CA PRO A 169 -12.02 12.53 -18.61
C PRO A 169 -13.10 13.57 -18.95
N THR A 170 -13.16 14.67 -18.20
CA THR A 170 -13.99 15.82 -18.56
C THR A 170 -13.35 16.59 -19.72
N GLN A 171 -14.16 17.31 -20.49
CA GLN A 171 -13.67 18.15 -21.61
C GLN A 171 -12.70 19.25 -21.13
N ASP A 172 -12.84 19.68 -19.87
CA ASP A 172 -12.03 20.73 -19.25
C ASP A 172 -10.58 20.29 -18.97
N LEU A 173 -10.35 19.01 -18.62
CA LEU A 173 -9.01 18.45 -18.36
C LEU A 173 -8.07 18.53 -19.58
N SER A 174 -8.58 18.29 -20.79
CA SER A 174 -7.77 18.36 -22.01
C SER A 174 -7.30 19.79 -22.31
N SER A 175 -8.18 20.76 -22.07
CA SER A 175 -7.89 22.19 -22.22
C SER A 175 -6.86 22.65 -21.19
N ALA A 176 -7.06 22.30 -19.91
CA ALA A 176 -6.13 22.60 -18.82
C ALA A 176 -4.73 22.00 -19.08
N ASN A 177 -4.67 20.73 -19.51
CA ASN A 177 -3.41 20.09 -19.87
C ASN A 177 -2.70 20.80 -21.03
N SER A 178 -3.45 21.20 -22.08
CA SER A 178 -2.87 21.93 -23.21
C SER A 178 -2.32 23.30 -22.81
N LYS A 179 -3.04 24.03 -21.94
CA LYS A 179 -2.59 25.32 -21.39
C LYS A 179 -1.34 25.15 -20.52
N LEU A 180 -1.32 24.15 -19.64
CA LEU A 180 -0.16 23.85 -18.81
C LEU A 180 1.06 23.58 -19.69
N ILE A 181 0.94 22.66 -20.67
CA ILE A 181 2.03 22.32 -21.59
C ILE A 181 2.57 23.55 -22.31
N ALA A 182 1.69 24.44 -22.79
CA ALA A 182 2.09 25.66 -23.49
C ALA A 182 2.87 26.66 -22.60
N SER A 183 2.75 26.56 -21.27
CA SER A 183 3.44 27.43 -20.32
C SER A 183 4.83 26.92 -19.89
N ILE A 184 5.15 25.66 -20.16
CA ILE A 184 6.38 25.03 -19.67
C ILE A 184 7.59 25.66 -20.36
N LYS A 185 8.57 26.05 -19.54
CA LYS A 185 9.90 26.50 -19.97
C LYS A 185 10.94 25.68 -19.22
N PHE A 186 11.94 25.23 -19.95
CA PHE A 186 13.07 24.49 -19.40
C PHE A 186 14.38 25.17 -19.81
N GLN A 187 15.20 25.52 -18.84
CA GLN A 187 16.50 26.15 -19.06
C GLN A 187 17.50 25.69 -17.99
N ASP A 188 18.67 25.23 -18.43
CA ASP A 188 19.79 24.86 -17.55
C ASP A 188 19.42 23.90 -16.41
N GLY A 189 18.56 22.92 -16.69
CA GLY A 189 18.11 21.92 -15.71
C GLY A 189 16.95 22.34 -14.83
N CYS A 190 16.54 23.62 -14.90
CA CYS A 190 15.44 24.18 -14.14
C CYS A 190 14.16 24.21 -14.98
N ILE A 191 13.04 23.88 -14.37
CA ILE A 191 11.71 23.91 -14.97
C ILE A 191 10.88 25.02 -14.38
N SER A 192 10.19 25.76 -15.23
CA SER A 192 9.17 26.72 -14.81
C SER A 192 7.91 26.55 -15.62
N TYR A 193 6.77 26.80 -14.99
CA TYR A 193 5.44 26.72 -15.59
C TYR A 193 4.52 27.67 -14.83
N SER A 194 3.40 28.04 -15.45
CA SER A 194 2.39 28.90 -14.82
C SER A 194 1.10 28.14 -14.61
N THR A 195 0.49 28.28 -13.44
CA THR A 195 -0.85 27.75 -13.13
C THR A 195 -1.80 28.89 -12.86
N ASP A 196 -2.81 29.05 -13.71
CA ASP A 196 -3.98 29.87 -13.41
C ASP A 196 -5.06 29.02 -12.70
N GLU A 197 -6.15 29.66 -12.29
CA GLU A 197 -7.31 28.99 -11.66
C GLU A 197 -7.88 27.91 -12.59
N SER A 198 -7.96 28.16 -13.89
CA SER A 198 -8.50 27.18 -14.84
C SER A 198 -7.70 25.88 -14.90
N ILE A 199 -6.37 25.96 -14.80
CA ILE A 199 -5.48 24.79 -14.74
C ILE A 199 -5.65 24.11 -13.38
N TRP A 200 -5.58 24.88 -12.29
CA TRP A 200 -5.64 24.34 -10.94
C TRP A 200 -6.95 23.61 -10.68
N ASP A 201 -8.09 24.27 -10.91
CA ASP A 201 -9.42 23.76 -10.58
C ASP A 201 -9.73 22.49 -11.37
N SER A 202 -9.31 22.41 -12.63
CA SER A 202 -9.51 21.20 -13.46
C SER A 202 -8.78 19.98 -12.88
N PHE A 203 -7.55 20.16 -12.40
CA PHE A 203 -6.78 19.07 -11.79
C PHE A 203 -7.18 18.82 -10.32
N TYR A 204 -7.65 19.85 -9.62
CA TYR A 204 -8.21 19.73 -8.27
C TYR A 204 -9.47 18.88 -8.27
N GLU A 205 -10.41 19.17 -9.17
CA GLU A 205 -11.65 18.38 -9.31
C GLU A 205 -11.34 16.91 -9.64
N MET A 206 -10.32 16.66 -10.46
CA MET A 206 -9.87 15.30 -10.76
C MET A 206 -9.34 14.57 -9.51
N MET A 207 -8.50 15.23 -8.70
CA MET A 207 -7.97 14.68 -7.45
C MET A 207 -9.08 14.49 -6.40
N GLU A 208 -10.04 15.41 -6.33
CA GLU A 208 -11.19 15.31 -5.44
C GLU A 208 -12.08 14.12 -5.79
N ARG A 209 -12.37 13.89 -7.07
CA ARG A 209 -13.11 12.70 -7.52
C ARG A 209 -12.40 11.40 -7.14
N GLN A 210 -11.06 11.37 -7.25
CA GLN A 210 -10.26 10.23 -6.81
C GLN A 210 -10.39 10.00 -5.30
N TRP A 211 -10.35 11.07 -4.50
CA TRP A 211 -10.58 10.99 -3.05
C TRP A 211 -11.98 10.45 -2.74
N VAL A 212 -13.04 11.06 -3.28
CA VAL A 212 -14.43 10.68 -2.98
C VAL A 212 -14.69 9.20 -3.31
N ASN A 213 -14.07 8.67 -4.36
CA ASN A 213 -14.21 7.27 -4.72
C ASN A 213 -13.48 6.31 -3.77
N THR A 214 -12.44 6.77 -3.07
CA THR A 214 -11.56 5.95 -2.21
C THR A 214 -11.75 6.21 -0.72
N SER A 215 -12.48 7.26 -0.36
CA SER A 215 -12.70 7.71 1.01
C SER A 215 -13.72 6.84 1.73
N GLU A 216 -13.36 6.43 2.94
CA GLU A 216 -14.19 5.61 3.82
C GLU A 216 -14.27 6.16 5.24
N LEU A 217 -13.41 7.13 5.57
CA LEU A 217 -13.39 7.73 6.88
C LEU A 217 -14.44 8.85 6.97
N PRO A 218 -15.22 8.91 8.08
CA PRO A 218 -16.12 10.03 8.32
C PRO A 218 -15.35 11.35 8.41
N GLU A 219 -15.81 12.37 7.70
CA GLU A 219 -15.12 13.67 7.60
C GLU A 219 -15.13 14.44 8.93
N GLU A 220 -16.16 14.23 9.75
CA GLU A 220 -16.37 14.80 11.08
C GLU A 220 -15.38 14.28 12.13
N TRP A 221 -14.58 13.27 11.80
CA TRP A 221 -13.67 12.69 12.76
C TRP A 221 -12.46 13.61 13.01
N GLU A 222 -12.26 13.97 14.28
CA GLU A 222 -11.23 14.91 14.73
C GLU A 222 -9.98 14.21 15.31
N PHE A 223 -8.83 14.78 15.00
CA PHE A 223 -7.54 14.59 15.66
C PHE A 223 -7.24 15.82 16.52
N ASP A 224 -6.18 15.77 17.34
CA ASP A 224 -5.79 16.85 18.26
C ASP A 224 -5.71 18.25 17.61
N LYS A 225 -5.39 18.35 16.31
CA LYS A 225 -5.17 19.64 15.61
C LYS A 225 -5.87 19.81 14.27
N PHE A 226 -6.53 18.78 13.77
CA PHE A 226 -7.17 18.78 12.46
C PHE A 226 -8.18 17.64 12.37
N SER A 227 -9.14 17.70 11.46
CA SER A 227 -10.11 16.65 11.18
C SER A 227 -9.75 15.83 9.93
N VAL A 228 -10.44 14.71 9.69
CA VAL A 228 -10.36 13.99 8.41
C VAL A 228 -10.75 14.92 7.25
N LYS A 229 -11.74 15.79 7.44
CA LYS A 229 -12.09 16.85 6.48
C LYS A 229 -10.92 17.79 6.18
N ASP A 230 -10.18 18.20 7.20
CA ASP A 230 -9.02 19.08 7.02
C ASP A 230 -7.90 18.35 6.28
N PHE A 231 -7.66 17.09 6.64
CA PHE A 231 -6.67 16.24 5.97
C PHE A 231 -7.02 16.01 4.49
N LYS A 232 -8.30 15.79 4.16
CA LYS A 232 -8.79 15.69 2.78
C LYS A 232 -8.45 16.94 1.97
N GLN A 233 -8.77 18.13 2.47
CA GLN A 233 -8.47 19.39 1.79
C GLN A 233 -6.96 19.58 1.56
N PHE A 234 -6.15 19.31 2.59
CA PHE A 234 -4.69 19.33 2.48
C PHE A 234 -4.21 18.35 1.41
N TRP A 235 -4.72 17.11 1.43
CA TRP A 235 -4.26 16.05 0.56
C TRP A 235 -4.60 16.30 -0.90
N ILE A 236 -5.82 16.76 -1.19
CA ILE A 236 -6.23 17.10 -2.56
C ILE A 236 -5.35 18.23 -3.09
N ALA A 237 -5.13 19.30 -2.31
CA ALA A 237 -4.28 20.42 -2.73
C ALA A 237 -2.83 20.00 -3.03
N ILE A 238 -2.20 19.20 -2.15
CA ILE A 238 -0.83 18.73 -2.40
C ILE A 238 -0.77 17.72 -3.56
N ALA A 239 -1.77 16.86 -3.72
CA ALA A 239 -1.86 15.93 -4.85
C ALA A 239 -2.01 16.69 -6.18
N THR A 240 -2.81 17.75 -6.23
CA THR A 240 -2.94 18.64 -7.39
C THR A 240 -1.60 19.29 -7.74
N LEU A 241 -0.88 19.83 -6.75
CA LEU A 241 0.45 20.39 -6.96
C LEU A 241 1.42 19.34 -7.54
N CYS A 242 1.48 18.15 -6.93
CA CYS A 242 2.32 17.05 -7.39
C CYS A 242 1.97 16.60 -8.80
N PHE A 243 0.68 16.49 -9.13
CA PHE A 243 0.23 16.06 -10.45
C PHE A 243 0.62 17.07 -11.54
N ILE A 244 0.34 18.35 -11.31
CA ILE A 244 0.71 19.44 -12.24
C ILE A 244 2.22 19.44 -12.46
N HIS A 245 2.99 19.37 -11.37
CA HIS A 245 4.44 19.38 -11.43
C HIS A 245 4.98 18.16 -12.19
N MET A 246 4.44 16.97 -11.92
CA MET A 246 4.80 15.74 -12.64
C MET A 246 4.53 15.85 -14.14
N ILE A 247 3.36 16.38 -14.54
CA ILE A 247 3.03 16.62 -15.95
C ILE A 247 4.00 17.62 -16.57
N ALA A 248 4.31 18.72 -15.88
CA ALA A 248 5.26 19.71 -16.37
C ALA A 248 6.64 19.07 -16.62
N CYS A 249 7.16 18.33 -15.66
CA CYS A 249 8.45 17.62 -15.77
C CYS A 249 8.45 16.62 -16.93
N LEU A 250 7.36 15.84 -17.09
CA LEU A 250 7.20 14.88 -18.17
C LEU A 250 7.10 15.53 -19.56
N LYS A 251 6.44 16.68 -19.66
CA LYS A 251 6.17 17.39 -20.93
C LYS A 251 7.18 18.50 -21.25
N SER A 252 8.19 18.68 -20.42
CA SER A 252 9.28 19.65 -20.61
C SER A 252 10.12 19.40 -21.87
N GLY A 253 10.12 18.17 -22.39
CA GLY A 253 11.00 17.76 -23.49
C GLY A 253 12.44 17.49 -23.06
N ALA A 254 12.78 17.71 -21.79
CA ALA A 254 14.06 17.30 -21.24
C ALA A 254 14.11 15.77 -21.06
N PRO A 255 15.26 15.11 -21.29
CA PRO A 255 15.42 13.72 -20.90
C PRO A 255 15.35 13.59 -19.37
N GLY A 256 15.24 12.36 -18.87
CA GLY A 256 15.47 12.07 -17.45
C GLY A 256 16.83 12.58 -16.98
N ALA A 257 17.09 12.58 -15.68
CA ALA A 257 18.31 13.08 -15.04
C ALA A 257 18.69 14.55 -15.32
N ASP A 258 18.09 15.21 -16.32
CA ASP A 258 18.33 16.62 -16.65
C ASP A 258 17.37 17.56 -15.91
N VAL A 259 16.24 17.07 -15.40
CA VAL A 259 15.27 17.87 -14.62
C VAL A 259 15.69 17.88 -13.16
N GLN A 260 16.49 18.87 -12.75
CA GLN A 260 16.97 19.00 -11.37
C GLN A 260 15.83 19.19 -10.37
N GLU A 261 14.78 19.87 -10.81
CA GLU A 261 13.63 20.20 -9.97
C GLU A 261 12.51 19.17 -10.08
N ALA A 262 12.79 17.93 -10.49
CA ALA A 262 11.78 16.86 -10.55
C ALA A 262 11.17 16.54 -9.18
N VAL A 263 11.96 16.76 -8.12
CA VAL A 263 11.53 16.70 -6.72
C VAL A 263 11.21 18.12 -6.27
N LEU A 264 10.05 18.30 -5.64
CA LEU A 264 9.66 19.59 -5.07
C LEU A 264 10.50 19.86 -3.81
N ILE A 265 11.33 20.91 -3.84
CA ILE A 265 12.12 21.37 -2.69
C ILE A 265 11.61 22.73 -2.26
N LYS A 266 11.06 22.81 -1.06
CA LYS A 266 10.51 24.04 -0.48
C LYS A 266 10.72 24.07 1.03
N SER A 267 10.71 25.25 1.62
CA SER A 267 10.59 25.37 3.07
C SER A 267 9.23 24.89 3.56
N PRO A 268 9.11 24.45 4.83
CA PRO A 268 7.82 24.20 5.45
C PRO A 268 6.85 25.38 5.30
N THR A 269 7.34 26.62 5.43
CA THR A 269 6.50 27.82 5.31
C THR A 269 5.95 28.02 3.90
N GLU A 270 6.73 27.72 2.86
CA GLU A 270 6.26 27.78 1.48
C GLU A 270 5.20 26.71 1.19
N PHE A 271 5.38 25.48 1.68
CA PHE A 271 4.35 24.45 1.56
C PHE A 271 3.05 24.87 2.26
N VAL A 272 3.16 25.45 3.47
CA VAL A 272 2.00 25.95 4.21
C VAL A 272 1.29 27.04 3.43
N GLN A 273 2.02 28.00 2.86
CA GLN A 273 1.42 29.10 2.09
C GLN A 273 0.73 28.59 0.83
N ILE A 274 1.36 27.69 0.07
CA ILE A 274 0.77 27.12 -1.16
C ILE A 274 -0.56 26.43 -0.87
N ILE A 275 -0.64 25.70 0.24
CA ILE A 275 -1.87 24.98 0.62
C ILE A 275 -2.91 25.95 1.17
N ALA A 276 -2.51 26.93 1.97
CA ALA A 276 -3.40 27.96 2.51
C ALA A 276 -4.03 28.81 1.39
N ASP A 277 -3.28 29.12 0.33
CA ASP A 277 -3.77 29.87 -0.83
C ASP A 277 -4.82 29.10 -1.66
N LYS A 278 -4.93 27.77 -1.44
CA LYS A 278 -5.75 26.86 -2.24
C LYS A 278 -6.83 26.14 -1.44
N THR A 279 -6.94 26.41 -0.15
CA THR A 279 -7.87 25.73 0.75
C THR A 279 -8.42 26.72 1.78
N GLU A 280 -9.46 26.32 2.52
CA GLU A 280 -9.99 27.12 3.63
C GLU A 280 -9.29 26.81 4.96
N LEU A 281 -8.18 26.09 4.93
CA LEU A 281 -7.50 25.60 6.12
C LEU A 281 -6.71 26.68 6.85
N SER A 282 -6.69 26.59 8.17
CA SER A 282 -5.80 27.42 8.99
C SER A 282 -4.33 27.02 8.81
N THR A 283 -3.42 27.98 8.91
CA THR A 283 -1.97 27.72 8.85
C THR A 283 -1.50 26.75 9.94
N ASP A 284 -2.17 26.74 11.09
CA ASP A 284 -1.86 25.84 12.21
C ASP A 284 -2.25 24.40 11.89
N SER A 285 -3.42 24.17 11.30
CA SER A 285 -3.87 22.85 10.85
C SER A 285 -2.96 22.32 9.73
N ILE A 286 -2.63 23.15 8.74
CA ILE A 286 -1.71 22.78 7.65
C ILE A 286 -0.33 22.41 8.22
N SER A 287 0.20 23.20 9.16
CA SER A 287 1.48 22.94 9.79
C SER A 287 1.47 21.64 10.61
N ALA A 288 0.36 21.33 11.27
CA ALA A 288 0.18 20.08 12.01
C ALA A 288 0.18 18.86 11.07
N ILE A 289 -0.55 18.93 9.96
CA ILE A 289 -0.59 17.86 8.95
C ILE A 289 0.78 17.70 8.28
N LEU A 290 1.43 18.79 7.89
CA LEU A 290 2.76 18.75 7.28
C LEU A 290 3.78 18.10 8.22
N LYS A 291 3.76 18.47 9.51
CA LYS A 291 4.62 17.85 10.53
C LYS A 291 4.33 16.37 10.71
N LEU A 292 3.05 15.99 10.69
CA LEU A 292 2.63 14.59 10.76
C LEU A 292 3.17 13.80 9.56
N LEU A 293 3.12 14.37 8.36
CA LEU A 293 3.57 13.74 7.11
C LEU A 293 5.09 13.89 6.85
N THR A 294 5.86 14.48 7.77
CA THR A 294 7.32 14.58 7.63
C THR A 294 8.01 13.35 8.20
N TYR A 295 8.86 12.71 7.39
CA TYR A 295 9.49 11.43 7.65
C TYR A 295 10.33 11.44 8.94
N ASN A 296 10.00 10.51 9.83
CA ASN A 296 10.70 10.30 11.09
C ASN A 296 11.33 8.91 11.11
N SER A 297 12.63 8.85 10.88
CA SER A 297 13.42 7.61 10.91
C SER A 297 13.51 6.95 12.29
N ARG A 298 13.13 7.65 13.37
CA ARG A 298 13.10 7.08 14.73
C ARG A 298 11.83 6.28 15.01
N LEU A 299 10.79 6.42 14.20
CA LEU A 299 9.58 5.63 14.32
C LEU A 299 9.87 4.20 13.85
N LYS A 300 9.55 3.22 14.70
CA LYS A 300 9.76 1.80 14.38
C LYS A 300 8.83 1.37 13.24
N ASN A 301 9.39 0.63 12.28
CA ASN A 301 8.67 0.12 11.09
C ASN A 301 7.94 1.26 10.34
N ASN A 302 8.58 2.42 10.22
CA ASN A 302 8.00 3.57 9.52
C ASN A 302 8.36 3.51 8.03
N ASP A 303 7.35 3.68 7.19
CA ASP A 303 7.49 3.68 5.75
C ASP A 303 7.48 5.13 5.24
N ILE A 304 8.31 5.41 4.23
CA ILE A 304 8.33 6.73 3.58
C ILE A 304 6.97 7.09 2.98
N VAL A 305 6.18 6.10 2.56
CA VAL A 305 4.83 6.33 2.01
C VAL A 305 3.85 6.89 3.07
N TYR A 306 4.12 6.68 4.37
CA TYR A 306 3.30 7.22 5.46
C TYR A 306 3.61 8.68 5.73
N GLN A 307 4.85 9.07 5.46
CA GLN A 307 5.38 10.40 5.74
C GLN A 307 6.22 10.88 4.54
N PRO A 308 5.56 11.30 3.44
CA PRO A 308 6.19 11.53 2.15
C PRO A 308 7.13 12.73 2.10
N PHE A 309 7.09 13.63 3.08
CA PHE A 309 7.98 14.79 3.14
C PHE A 309 9.29 14.42 3.84
N VAL A 310 10.42 14.71 3.21
CA VAL A 310 11.75 14.40 3.77
C VAL A 310 12.51 15.69 4.06
N GLU A 311 12.95 15.87 5.30
CA GLU A 311 13.88 16.96 5.62
C GLU A 311 15.27 16.66 5.03
N ILE A 312 15.68 17.47 4.06
CA ILE A 312 16.97 17.30 3.36
C ILE A 312 17.98 18.38 3.74
N ASP A 313 17.56 19.50 4.33
CA ASP A 313 18.44 20.49 4.93
C ASP A 313 17.65 21.34 5.94
N LYS A 314 18.34 22.22 6.67
CA LYS A 314 17.70 23.18 7.57
C LYS A 314 16.68 24.01 6.78
N ASP A 315 15.43 23.94 7.21
CA ASP A 315 14.30 24.64 6.58
C ASP A 315 14.05 24.23 5.12
N ARG A 316 14.36 22.98 4.75
CA ARG A 316 14.08 22.42 3.42
C ARG A 316 13.48 21.03 3.50
N LEU A 317 12.25 20.92 3.00
CA LEU A 317 11.55 19.67 2.76
C LEU A 317 11.61 19.31 1.28
N ALA A 318 11.89 18.04 1.00
CA ALA A 318 11.79 17.42 -0.30
C ALA A 318 10.52 16.58 -0.38
N LEU A 319 9.82 16.67 -1.51
CA LEU A 319 8.65 15.87 -1.82
C LEU A 319 8.77 15.34 -3.25
N ALA A 320 8.95 14.02 -3.39
CA ALA A 320 8.86 13.36 -4.69
C ALA A 320 7.37 13.20 -5.06
N PRO A 321 6.89 13.76 -6.19
CA PRO A 321 5.47 13.71 -6.57
C PRO A 321 4.82 12.33 -6.46
N HIS A 322 5.50 11.27 -6.90
CA HIS A 322 4.93 9.92 -6.87
C HIS A 322 4.71 9.35 -5.47
N LEU A 323 5.35 9.89 -4.42
CA LEU A 323 5.01 9.52 -3.04
C LEU A 323 3.60 9.98 -2.63
N ILE A 324 3.05 10.99 -3.31
CA ILE A 324 1.66 11.44 -3.12
C ILE A 324 0.74 10.73 -4.11
N LEU A 325 1.11 10.74 -5.39
CA LEU A 325 0.25 10.25 -6.49
C LEU A 325 0.00 8.73 -6.42
N ALA A 326 0.93 7.97 -5.84
CA ALA A 326 0.79 6.53 -5.64
C ALA A 326 0.35 6.12 -4.23
N SER A 327 0.05 7.09 -3.36
CA SER A 327 -0.27 6.82 -1.95
C SER A 327 -1.75 6.49 -1.75
N ARG A 328 -2.01 5.75 -0.66
CA ARG A 328 -3.34 5.46 -0.13
C ARG A 328 -3.53 6.31 1.14
N PRO A 329 -3.99 7.56 1.02
CA PRO A 329 -3.82 8.57 2.07
C PRO A 329 -4.55 8.28 3.38
N GLU A 330 -5.84 7.92 3.32
CA GLU A 330 -6.59 7.58 4.53
C GLU A 330 -6.01 6.36 5.24
N ARG A 331 -5.67 5.33 4.46
CA ARG A 331 -5.01 4.12 4.96
C ARG A 331 -3.70 4.46 5.68
N ASN A 332 -2.87 5.28 5.05
CA ASN A 332 -1.56 5.67 5.59
C ASN A 332 -1.69 6.57 6.83
N LEU A 333 -2.66 7.47 6.84
CA LEU A 333 -3.00 8.29 8.00
C LEU A 333 -3.32 7.40 9.20
N ILE A 334 -4.20 6.40 9.03
CA ILE A 334 -4.56 5.46 10.09
C ILE A 334 -3.33 4.68 10.59
N SER A 335 -2.54 4.14 9.67
CA SER A 335 -1.31 3.40 10.01
C SER A 335 -0.36 4.25 10.85
N LEU A 336 -0.25 5.54 10.54
CA LEU A 336 0.60 6.48 11.25
C LEU A 336 0.05 6.83 12.63
N ILE A 337 -1.25 7.12 12.75
CA ILE A 337 -1.91 7.41 14.04
C ILE A 337 -1.76 6.23 15.00
N HIS A 338 -1.96 5.00 14.50
CA HIS A 338 -1.76 3.77 15.28
C HIS A 338 -0.33 3.75 15.86
N LYS A 339 0.69 4.01 15.04
CA LYS A 339 2.09 4.01 15.47
C LYS A 339 2.40 5.11 16.49
N LEU A 340 1.76 6.26 16.39
CA LEU A 340 1.96 7.40 17.29
C LEU A 340 1.24 7.24 18.64
N ARG A 341 0.39 6.21 18.80
CA ARG A 341 -0.36 5.91 20.04
C ARG A 341 -1.16 7.11 20.57
N ASP A 342 -1.76 7.85 19.66
CA ASP A 342 -2.61 8.98 20.01
C ASP A 342 -3.92 8.48 20.66
N LYS A 343 -4.45 9.24 21.63
CA LYS A 343 -5.68 8.89 22.38
C LYS A 343 -6.90 8.76 21.45
N SER A 344 -6.89 9.47 20.32
CA SER A 344 -7.89 9.38 19.24
C SER A 344 -8.07 7.96 18.67
N TYR A 345 -7.16 7.03 18.96
CA TYR A 345 -7.26 5.62 18.56
C TYR A 345 -8.40 4.84 19.22
N PHE A 346 -8.74 5.10 20.48
CA PHE A 346 -9.82 4.35 21.13
C PHE A 346 -11.19 4.72 20.57
N ASP A 347 -11.42 6.00 20.32
CA ASP A 347 -12.66 6.51 19.69
C ASP A 347 -12.82 5.97 18.26
N LEU A 348 -11.70 5.79 17.59
CA LEU A 348 -11.54 5.21 16.26
C LEU A 348 -12.06 3.78 16.10
N THR A 349 -11.67 2.91 17.03
CA THR A 349 -12.00 1.48 16.95
C THR A 349 -13.51 1.29 17.11
N ASN A 350 -14.11 1.95 18.10
CA ASN A 350 -15.56 1.90 18.33
C ASN A 350 -16.36 2.45 17.14
N LEU A 351 -15.90 3.57 16.54
CA LEU A 351 -16.58 4.16 15.37
C LEU A 351 -16.56 3.22 14.16
N ARG A 352 -15.44 2.53 13.93
CA ARG A 352 -15.31 1.55 12.86
C ARG A 352 -16.23 0.36 13.04
N GLU A 353 -16.29 -0.18 14.26
CA GLU A 353 -17.21 -1.26 14.59
C GLU A 353 -18.65 -0.85 14.27
N GLY A 354 -19.08 0.35 14.68
CA GLY A 354 -20.42 0.88 14.37
C GLY A 354 -20.73 0.91 12.86
N ILE A 355 -19.81 1.41 12.03
CA ILE A 355 -19.99 1.44 10.57
C ILE A 355 -20.08 0.01 9.98
N MET A 356 -19.27 -0.94 10.48
CA MET A 356 -19.39 -2.34 10.05
C MET A 356 -20.76 -2.91 10.41
N GLN A 357 -21.27 -2.60 11.61
CA GLN A 357 -22.61 -3.03 12.04
C GLN A 357 -23.70 -2.44 11.12
N ASP A 358 -23.60 -1.16 10.77
CA ASP A 358 -24.54 -0.50 9.87
C ASP A 358 -24.56 -1.15 8.47
N GLU A 359 -23.40 -1.57 7.96
CA GLU A 359 -23.32 -2.33 6.70
C GLU A 359 -24.01 -3.70 6.80
N ILE A 360 -23.83 -4.42 7.90
CA ILE A 360 -24.52 -5.71 8.15
C ILE A 360 -26.04 -5.51 8.30
N ASP A 361 -26.47 -4.42 8.93
CA ASP A 361 -27.87 -4.02 9.06
C ASP A 361 -28.55 -3.82 7.69
N THR A 362 -27.82 -3.33 6.67
CA THR A 362 -28.39 -3.13 5.32
C THR A 362 -28.89 -4.42 4.65
N VAL A 363 -28.35 -5.57 5.08
CA VAL A 363 -28.74 -6.91 4.61
C VAL A 363 -29.67 -7.57 5.62
N THR A 364 -29.28 -7.61 6.89
CA THR A 364 -30.06 -8.30 7.93
C THR A 364 -31.44 -7.68 8.14
N GLY A 365 -31.60 -6.36 8.00
CA GLY A 365 -32.90 -5.69 8.04
C GLY A 365 -33.90 -6.13 6.95
N LYS A 366 -33.44 -6.88 5.94
CA LYS A 366 -34.28 -7.45 4.87
C LYS A 366 -34.58 -8.94 5.08
N ILE A 367 -33.94 -9.59 6.05
CA ILE A 367 -34.14 -11.01 6.34
C ILE A 367 -35.32 -11.14 7.34
N PRO A 368 -36.37 -11.90 7.02
CA PRO A 368 -37.49 -12.09 7.94
C PRO A 368 -37.08 -12.99 9.12
N ASN A 369 -37.79 -12.86 10.25
CA ASN A 369 -37.69 -13.76 11.41
C ASN A 369 -36.31 -13.87 12.07
N ILE A 370 -35.46 -12.85 11.93
CA ILE A 370 -34.20 -12.75 12.67
C ILE A 370 -34.30 -11.75 13.83
N LEU A 371 -33.45 -11.94 14.84
CA LEU A 371 -33.14 -10.92 15.85
C LEU A 371 -31.67 -10.52 15.73
N VAL A 372 -31.40 -9.23 15.88
CA VAL A 372 -30.04 -8.68 15.87
C VAL A 372 -29.72 -8.10 17.24
N ALA A 373 -28.51 -8.37 17.72
CA ALA A 373 -27.94 -7.76 18.91
C ALA A 373 -26.56 -7.18 18.58
N LYS A 374 -26.24 -6.03 19.18
CA LYS A 374 -24.96 -5.33 19.01
C LYS A 374 -24.41 -4.89 20.35
N ASN A 375 -23.09 -4.90 20.50
CA ASN A 375 -22.33 -4.40 21.66
C ASN A 375 -22.92 -4.90 22.99
N LYS A 376 -23.01 -6.23 23.17
CA LYS A 376 -23.60 -6.85 24.37
C LYS A 376 -22.53 -7.41 25.28
N SER A 377 -22.45 -6.88 26.49
CA SER A 377 -21.46 -7.34 27.46
C SER A 377 -21.83 -8.68 28.11
N LEU A 378 -20.82 -9.55 28.20
CA LEU A 378 -20.90 -10.85 28.86
C LEU A 378 -20.32 -10.77 30.29
N PRO A 379 -20.65 -11.74 31.18
CA PRO A 379 -20.18 -11.67 32.57
C PRO A 379 -18.68 -11.87 32.73
N GLY A 380 -18.13 -11.29 33.80
CA GLY A 380 -16.75 -11.50 34.21
C GLY A 380 -15.76 -10.77 33.31
N THR A 381 -14.76 -11.52 32.83
CA THR A 381 -13.72 -11.03 31.90
C THR A 381 -13.95 -11.54 30.48
N LEU A 382 -15.15 -12.03 30.17
CA LEU A 382 -15.50 -12.46 28.82
C LEU A 382 -15.56 -11.25 27.88
N PRO A 383 -15.20 -11.44 26.59
CA PRO A 383 -15.32 -10.38 25.59
C PRO A 383 -16.79 -10.02 25.33
N ASP A 384 -17.01 -8.77 24.93
CA ASP A 384 -18.32 -8.28 24.52
C ASP A 384 -18.70 -8.84 23.15
N VAL A 385 -19.99 -9.09 22.92
CA VAL A 385 -20.51 -9.52 21.62
C VAL A 385 -20.72 -8.30 20.74
N ASP A 386 -19.84 -8.10 19.75
CA ASP A 386 -19.91 -6.98 18.80
C ASP A 386 -21.20 -7.03 17.99
N TYR A 387 -21.50 -8.19 17.40
CA TYR A 387 -22.69 -8.39 16.60
C TYR A 387 -23.16 -9.85 16.67
N ALA A 388 -24.47 -10.07 16.79
CA ALA A 388 -25.05 -11.41 16.75
C ALA A 388 -26.39 -11.43 16.02
N ILE A 389 -26.60 -12.48 15.22
CA ILE A 389 -27.82 -12.74 14.47
C ILE A 389 -28.46 -14.02 15.00
N TRP A 390 -29.71 -13.96 15.43
CA TRP A 390 -30.50 -15.14 15.75
C TRP A 390 -31.59 -15.36 14.72
N ASP A 391 -31.41 -16.38 13.89
CA ASP A 391 -32.42 -16.88 12.98
C ASP A 391 -33.40 -17.79 13.72
N LYS A 392 -34.66 -17.35 13.85
CA LYS A 392 -35.71 -18.09 14.55
C LYS A 392 -36.25 -19.26 13.75
N GLU A 393 -36.08 -19.26 12.43
CA GLU A 393 -36.58 -20.32 11.57
C GLU A 393 -35.69 -21.56 11.68
N SER A 394 -34.37 -21.40 11.56
CA SER A 394 -33.39 -22.48 11.77
C SER A 394 -33.01 -22.69 13.24
N ASN A 395 -33.46 -21.82 14.15
CA ASN A 395 -33.05 -21.75 15.55
C ASN A 395 -31.52 -21.75 15.72
N SER A 396 -30.85 -20.89 14.96
CA SER A 396 -29.39 -20.78 14.96
C SER A 396 -28.95 -19.36 15.25
N ILE A 397 -27.90 -19.23 16.07
CA ILE A 397 -27.27 -17.95 16.41
C ILE A 397 -25.89 -17.91 15.75
N LEU A 398 -25.60 -16.82 15.06
CA LEU A 398 -24.27 -16.50 14.54
C LEU A 398 -23.72 -15.30 15.31
N ILE A 399 -22.60 -15.50 16.01
CA ILE A 399 -21.79 -14.48 16.65
C ILE A 399 -20.74 -14.00 15.65
N CYS A 400 -20.61 -12.69 15.50
CA CYS A 400 -19.64 -12.05 14.62
C CYS A 400 -18.75 -11.12 15.46
N GLU A 401 -17.48 -11.50 15.67
CA GLU A 401 -16.46 -10.59 16.18
C GLU A 401 -15.98 -9.71 15.01
N LEU A 402 -16.10 -8.39 15.13
CA LEU A 402 -15.85 -7.45 14.04
C LEU A 402 -14.44 -6.89 14.13
N LYS A 403 -13.65 -7.07 13.06
CA LYS A 403 -12.29 -6.50 12.99
C LYS A 403 -12.16 -5.62 11.74
N TRP A 404 -12.18 -4.31 11.92
CA TRP A 404 -11.79 -3.40 10.82
C TRP A 404 -10.27 -3.24 10.79
N LEU A 405 -9.64 -3.98 9.89
CA LEU A 405 -8.20 -3.98 9.74
C LEU A 405 -7.74 -2.97 8.71
N VAL A 406 -6.59 -2.35 8.98
CA VAL A 406 -5.89 -1.57 7.95
C VAL A 406 -5.18 -2.55 7.02
N GLU A 407 -5.45 -2.46 5.71
CA GLU A 407 -4.79 -3.28 4.69
C GLU A 407 -3.27 -3.21 4.88
N ALA A 408 -2.60 -4.36 4.90
CA ALA A 408 -1.18 -4.43 5.19
C ALA A 408 -0.36 -4.19 3.93
N ASP A 409 0.63 -3.30 4.04
CA ASP A 409 1.54 -2.94 2.94
C ASP A 409 2.94 -3.53 3.15
N SER A 410 3.20 -4.12 4.33
CA SER A 410 4.46 -4.76 4.65
C SER A 410 4.21 -6.09 5.35
N THR A 411 5.16 -7.01 5.21
CA THR A 411 5.14 -8.30 5.90
C THR A 411 5.02 -8.16 7.42
N SER A 412 5.61 -7.12 8.01
CA SER A 412 5.46 -6.84 9.44
C SER A 412 4.02 -6.46 9.83
N GLU A 413 3.32 -5.71 8.99
CA GLU A 413 1.91 -5.37 9.23
C GLU A 413 0.99 -6.56 9.01
N VAL A 414 1.28 -7.42 8.02
CA VAL A 414 0.58 -8.69 7.82
C VAL A 414 0.60 -9.49 9.12
N PHE A 415 1.75 -9.63 9.77
CA PHE A 415 1.84 -10.35 11.04
C PHE A 415 1.09 -9.69 12.19
N ALA A 416 1.09 -8.36 12.28
CA ALA A 416 0.27 -7.67 13.27
C ALA A 416 -1.22 -7.95 13.04
N ARG A 417 -1.68 -7.93 11.77
CA ARG A 417 -3.06 -8.27 11.41
C ARG A 417 -3.42 -9.73 11.71
N VAL A 418 -2.51 -10.68 11.44
CA VAL A 418 -2.70 -12.09 11.81
C VAL A 418 -2.92 -12.21 13.32
N GLN A 419 -2.11 -11.55 14.14
CA GLN A 419 -2.24 -11.57 15.60
C GLN A 419 -3.57 -10.96 16.07
N ASP A 420 -3.99 -9.84 15.48
CA ASP A 420 -5.28 -9.20 15.78
C ASP A 420 -6.46 -10.15 15.48
N LEU A 421 -6.37 -10.92 14.38
CA LEU A 421 -7.38 -11.92 13.99
C LEU A 421 -7.35 -13.16 14.87
N GLU A 422 -6.17 -13.69 15.20
CA GLU A 422 -6.00 -14.82 16.12
C GLU A 422 -6.56 -14.49 17.50
N HIS A 423 -6.36 -13.24 17.97
CA HIS A 423 -6.99 -12.76 19.19
C HIS A 423 -8.51 -12.74 19.08
N GLY A 424 -9.06 -12.24 17.97
CA GLY A 424 -10.49 -12.30 17.68
C GLY A 424 -11.04 -13.74 17.69
N CYS A 425 -10.32 -14.70 17.10
CA CYS A 425 -10.69 -16.11 17.15
C CYS A 425 -10.73 -16.64 18.60
N SER A 426 -9.76 -16.25 19.44
CA SER A 426 -9.78 -16.60 20.87
C SER A 426 -11.00 -16.02 21.57
N GLN A 427 -11.35 -14.75 21.30
CA GLN A 427 -12.53 -14.10 21.87
C GLN A 427 -13.82 -14.86 21.51
N VAL A 428 -14.00 -15.19 20.23
CA VAL A 428 -15.16 -15.96 19.77
C VAL A 428 -15.20 -17.34 20.42
N SER A 429 -14.06 -18.02 20.56
CA SER A 429 -13.97 -19.31 21.24
C SER A 429 -14.46 -19.24 22.69
N ASP A 430 -14.05 -18.19 23.43
CA ASP A 430 -14.50 -17.96 24.80
C ASP A 430 -16.01 -17.69 24.87
N MET A 431 -16.56 -16.90 23.94
CA MET A 431 -18.01 -16.65 23.84
C MET A 431 -18.79 -17.94 23.54
N LEU A 432 -18.29 -18.77 22.62
CA LEU A 432 -18.92 -20.05 22.29
C LEU A 432 -18.87 -21.03 23.45
N ALA A 433 -17.76 -21.11 24.18
CA ALA A 433 -17.64 -21.93 25.38
C ALA A 433 -18.66 -21.49 26.46
N TYR A 434 -18.85 -20.19 26.65
CA TYR A 434 -19.88 -19.66 27.55
C TYR A 434 -21.29 -19.99 27.05
N ALA A 435 -21.58 -19.76 25.77
CA ALA A 435 -22.89 -20.04 25.18
C ALA A 435 -23.25 -21.54 25.21
N GLN A 436 -22.28 -22.43 25.06
CA GLN A 436 -22.48 -23.88 25.17
C GLN A 436 -22.81 -24.31 26.61
N ASN A 437 -22.13 -23.73 27.60
CA ASN A 437 -22.32 -24.08 29.01
C ASN A 437 -23.55 -23.41 29.64
N GLN A 438 -23.91 -22.20 29.20
CA GLN A 438 -24.96 -21.36 29.79
C GLN A 438 -25.85 -20.72 28.72
N CYS A 439 -26.35 -21.52 27.78
CA CYS A 439 -27.08 -21.05 26.60
C CYS A 439 -28.28 -20.15 26.92
N SER A 440 -29.12 -20.52 27.90
CA SER A 440 -30.27 -19.70 28.30
C SER A 440 -29.86 -18.34 28.89
N ASP A 441 -28.75 -18.28 29.65
CA ASP A 441 -28.23 -17.02 30.20
C ASP A 441 -27.63 -16.15 29.08
N PHE A 442 -26.87 -16.76 28.17
CA PHE A 442 -26.35 -16.10 26.97
C PHE A 442 -27.47 -15.45 26.15
N CYS A 443 -28.53 -16.21 25.83
CA CYS A 443 -29.65 -15.70 25.04
C CYS A 443 -30.41 -14.57 25.75
N ASN A 444 -30.53 -14.65 27.07
CA ASN A 444 -31.13 -13.59 27.86
C ASN A 444 -30.28 -12.31 27.86
N LYS A 445 -28.96 -12.41 28.01
CA LYS A 445 -28.07 -11.24 28.00
C LYS A 445 -27.93 -10.58 26.65
N VAL A 446 -27.80 -11.39 25.60
CA VAL A 446 -27.55 -10.89 24.24
C VAL A 446 -28.85 -10.40 23.59
N PHE A 447 -29.92 -11.18 23.69
CA PHE A 447 -31.18 -10.92 22.99
C PHE A 447 -32.35 -10.53 23.88
N GLY A 448 -32.20 -10.54 25.21
CA GLY A 448 -33.29 -10.22 26.15
C GLY A 448 -34.37 -11.30 26.22
N LEU A 449 -34.07 -12.55 25.84
CA LEU A 449 -35.03 -13.65 25.77
C LEU A 449 -34.58 -14.83 26.64
N ALA A 450 -35.45 -15.22 27.58
CA ALA A 450 -35.30 -16.46 28.33
C ALA A 450 -35.81 -17.64 27.49
N ILE A 451 -34.97 -18.66 27.30
CA ILE A 451 -35.32 -19.89 26.57
C ILE A 451 -35.51 -21.03 27.57
N SER A 452 -36.67 -21.70 27.50
CA SER A 452 -36.98 -22.90 28.29
C SER A 452 -36.81 -24.21 27.51
N ASP A 453 -37.07 -24.21 26.20
CA ASP A 453 -37.12 -25.42 25.36
C ASP A 453 -36.41 -25.20 24.02
N ASN A 454 -35.72 -26.24 23.51
CA ASN A 454 -34.91 -26.24 22.27
C ASN A 454 -33.82 -25.16 22.20
N LEU A 455 -32.66 -25.47 22.80
CA LEU A 455 -31.49 -24.58 22.76
C LEU A 455 -31.03 -24.33 21.31
N PRO A 456 -30.73 -23.08 20.93
CA PRO A 456 -30.25 -22.74 19.60
C PRO A 456 -28.86 -23.31 19.34
N LEU A 457 -28.57 -23.59 18.06
CA LEU A 457 -27.20 -23.86 17.63
C LEU A 457 -26.43 -22.53 17.61
N VAL A 458 -25.44 -22.38 18.49
CA VAL A 458 -24.60 -21.17 18.55
C VAL A 458 -23.30 -21.39 17.78
N MET A 459 -23.07 -20.53 16.80
CA MET A 459 -21.95 -20.55 15.88
C MET A 459 -21.24 -19.19 15.95
N GLY A 460 -19.96 -19.14 15.59
CA GLY A 460 -19.18 -17.92 15.69
C GLY A 460 -18.15 -17.80 14.57
N CYS A 461 -17.94 -16.59 14.09
CA CYS A 461 -16.88 -16.27 13.14
C CYS A 461 -16.26 -14.90 13.46
N VAL A 462 -15.05 -14.69 12.94
CA VAL A 462 -14.45 -13.35 12.88
C VAL A 462 -14.76 -12.76 11.52
N VAL A 463 -15.26 -11.53 11.51
CA VAL A 463 -15.59 -10.78 10.29
C VAL A 463 -14.57 -9.67 10.12
N SER A 464 -13.72 -9.80 9.11
CA SER A 464 -12.73 -8.78 8.80
C SER A 464 -13.26 -7.80 7.74
N LYS A 465 -13.21 -6.51 8.04
CA LYS A 465 -13.35 -5.47 7.00
C LYS A 465 -11.96 -5.02 6.60
N LYS A 466 -11.65 -5.23 5.32
CA LYS A 466 -10.32 -5.01 4.72
C LYS A 466 -9.23 -5.88 5.35
N GLY A 467 -8.11 -6.03 4.66
CA GLY A 467 -6.99 -6.85 5.11
C GLY A 467 -7.11 -8.32 4.73
N ILE A 468 -6.38 -9.15 5.48
CA ILE A 468 -6.18 -10.57 5.18
C ILE A 468 -7.16 -11.47 5.94
N ARG A 469 -7.38 -12.68 5.43
CA ARG A 469 -8.03 -13.78 6.15
C ARG A 469 -6.97 -14.76 6.65
N ILE A 470 -7.25 -15.44 7.75
CA ILE A 470 -6.39 -16.51 8.29
C ILE A 470 -7.10 -17.86 8.22
N ASP A 471 -6.33 -18.92 8.02
CA ASP A 471 -6.84 -20.28 8.14
C ASP A 471 -6.76 -20.72 9.61
N ASN A 472 -7.84 -20.52 10.35
CA ASN A 472 -7.99 -21.04 11.70
C ASN A 472 -8.91 -22.27 11.66
N SER A 473 -8.49 -23.38 12.27
CA SER A 473 -9.20 -24.66 12.21
C SER A 473 -10.53 -24.66 12.96
N ASP A 474 -10.66 -23.78 13.96
CA ASP A 474 -11.73 -23.85 14.95
C ASP A 474 -12.75 -22.73 14.72
N ILE A 475 -12.27 -21.50 14.48
CA ILE A 475 -13.10 -20.33 14.24
C ILE A 475 -12.84 -19.77 12.83
N PRO A 476 -13.83 -19.79 11.93
CA PRO A 476 -13.62 -19.26 10.59
C PRO A 476 -13.49 -17.74 10.58
N VAL A 477 -12.66 -17.24 9.66
CA VAL A 477 -12.47 -15.80 9.39
C VAL A 477 -12.96 -15.48 7.99
N ILE A 478 -13.87 -14.52 7.86
CA ILE A 478 -14.51 -14.14 6.60
C ILE A 478 -14.43 -12.62 6.36
N SER A 479 -14.33 -12.20 5.10
CA SER A 479 -14.43 -10.78 4.77
C SER A 479 -15.87 -10.27 4.89
N LEU A 480 -16.05 -9.03 5.35
CA LEU A 480 -17.38 -8.41 5.49
C LEU A 480 -18.19 -8.52 4.20
N GLN A 481 -17.59 -8.19 3.05
CA GLN A 481 -18.28 -8.23 1.76
C GLN A 481 -18.80 -9.64 1.45
N THR A 482 -17.97 -10.67 1.66
CA THR A 482 -18.37 -12.06 1.43
C THR A 482 -19.51 -12.47 2.37
N LEU A 483 -19.46 -12.07 3.64
CA LEU A 483 -20.53 -12.34 4.60
C LEU A 483 -21.85 -11.71 4.13
N LEU A 484 -21.82 -10.44 3.69
CA LEU A 484 -23.00 -9.75 3.18
C LEU A 484 -23.59 -10.47 1.96
N ASP A 485 -22.73 -10.93 1.04
CA ASP A 485 -23.18 -11.62 -0.17
C ASP A 485 -23.76 -13.01 0.13
N LEU A 486 -23.19 -13.73 1.10
CA LEU A 486 -23.75 -15.01 1.56
C LEU A 486 -25.10 -14.82 2.26
N LEU A 487 -25.23 -13.82 3.14
CA LEU A 487 -26.48 -13.52 3.86
C LEU A 487 -27.61 -13.07 2.94
N LYS A 488 -27.31 -12.45 1.79
CA LYS A 488 -28.33 -12.09 0.77
C LYS A 488 -28.95 -13.32 0.10
N CYS A 489 -28.22 -14.43 0.04
CA CYS A 489 -28.60 -15.59 -0.76
C CYS A 489 -28.95 -16.83 0.09
N ASN A 490 -28.68 -16.82 1.40
CA ASN A 490 -28.78 -17.99 2.27
C ASN A 490 -29.41 -17.64 3.63
N SER A 491 -29.95 -18.65 4.33
CA SER A 491 -30.25 -18.54 5.76
C SER A 491 -28.97 -18.40 6.59
N VAL A 492 -29.10 -18.03 7.87
CA VAL A 492 -27.93 -17.86 8.76
C VAL A 492 -27.15 -19.18 8.90
N ASN A 493 -27.86 -20.30 9.06
CA ASN A 493 -27.23 -21.61 9.15
C ASN A 493 -26.48 -22.00 7.86
N ASN A 494 -27.10 -21.83 6.70
CA ASN A 494 -26.46 -22.17 5.41
C ASN A 494 -25.29 -21.22 5.09
N THR A 495 -25.38 -19.96 5.54
CA THR A 495 -24.27 -19.00 5.48
C THR A 495 -23.08 -19.51 6.29
N PHE A 496 -23.31 -19.95 7.53
CA PHE A 496 -22.24 -20.49 8.36
C PHE A 496 -21.61 -21.76 7.78
N GLU A 497 -22.41 -22.68 7.23
CA GLU A 497 -21.88 -23.87 6.56
C GLU A 497 -21.01 -23.50 5.34
N ALA A 498 -21.44 -22.54 4.51
CA ALA A 498 -20.63 -22.02 3.40
C ALA A 498 -19.31 -21.38 3.88
N ILE A 499 -19.35 -20.69 5.03
CA ILE A 499 -18.18 -20.09 5.68
C ILE A 499 -17.19 -21.18 6.11
N LYS A 500 -17.68 -22.18 6.83
CA LYS A 500 -16.89 -23.28 7.39
C LYS A 500 -16.25 -24.15 6.29
N GLU A 501 -17.02 -24.47 5.26
CA GLU A 501 -16.55 -25.27 4.11
C GLU A 501 -15.77 -24.43 3.07
N LYS A 502 -15.61 -23.12 3.30
CA LYS A 502 -14.85 -22.18 2.46
C LYS A 502 -15.29 -22.19 0.98
N THR A 503 -16.58 -22.39 0.71
CA THR A 503 -17.12 -22.50 -0.66
C THR A 503 -17.11 -21.17 -1.43
N TYR A 504 -16.83 -20.08 -0.74
CA TYR A 504 -16.76 -18.71 -1.28
C TYR A 504 -15.37 -18.34 -1.84
N LEU A 505 -14.34 -19.16 -1.65
CA LEU A 505 -12.98 -18.81 -2.06
C LEU A 505 -12.87 -18.65 -3.58
N LEU A 506 -12.32 -17.52 -4.00
CA LEU A 506 -12.10 -17.23 -5.40
C LEU A 506 -10.92 -18.03 -5.94
N SER A 507 -11.04 -18.48 -7.20
CA SER A 507 -9.98 -19.21 -7.89
C SER A 507 -8.88 -18.27 -8.38
N THR A 508 -7.69 -18.83 -8.61
CA THR A 508 -6.55 -18.09 -9.16
C THR A 508 -6.91 -17.41 -10.49
N PRO A 509 -6.54 -16.14 -10.71
CA PRO A 509 -6.72 -15.50 -12.02
C PRO A 509 -6.04 -16.31 -13.13
N LYS A 510 -6.64 -16.32 -14.33
CA LYS A 510 -6.23 -17.19 -15.45
C LYS A 510 -4.75 -17.08 -15.88
N ASN A 511 -4.08 -15.97 -15.58
CA ASN A 511 -2.72 -15.68 -16.04
C ASN A 511 -1.67 -15.77 -14.91
N PHE A 512 -2.05 -16.29 -13.73
CA PHE A 512 -1.17 -16.32 -12.57
C PHE A 512 -1.13 -17.71 -11.94
N GLU A 513 0.04 -18.09 -11.43
CA GLU A 513 0.26 -19.32 -10.68
C GLU A 513 1.12 -19.06 -9.45
N PHE A 514 0.93 -19.83 -8.38
CA PHE A 514 1.81 -19.77 -7.22
C PHE A 514 3.06 -20.61 -7.49
N GLY A 515 4.22 -19.98 -7.44
CA GLY A 515 5.50 -20.63 -7.68
C GLY A 515 6.63 -20.05 -6.84
N LEU A 516 7.86 -20.43 -7.18
CA LEU A 516 9.07 -19.89 -6.57
C LEU A 516 9.72 -18.89 -7.53
N GLN A 517 9.81 -17.63 -7.10
CA GLN A 517 10.58 -16.61 -7.80
C GLN A 517 12.04 -16.68 -7.36
N ALA A 518 12.95 -16.80 -8.31
CA ALA A 518 14.39 -16.76 -8.06
C ALA A 518 14.91 -15.32 -8.09
N ILE A 519 15.61 -14.91 -7.03
CA ILE A 519 16.24 -13.59 -6.89
C ILE A 519 17.72 -13.79 -6.59
N SER A 520 18.60 -13.23 -7.40
CA SER A 520 20.04 -13.26 -7.15
C SER A 520 20.47 -12.00 -6.40
N TYR A 521 21.13 -12.14 -5.25
CA TYR A 521 21.57 -11.02 -4.42
C TYR A 521 22.81 -11.40 -3.61
N ALA A 522 23.80 -10.50 -3.54
CA ALA A 522 25.06 -10.69 -2.80
C ALA A 522 25.82 -12.02 -3.07
N GLY A 523 25.71 -12.57 -4.29
CA GLY A 523 26.33 -13.85 -4.66
C GLY A 523 25.53 -15.10 -4.27
N TYR A 524 24.32 -14.93 -3.74
CA TYR A 524 23.38 -15.98 -3.41
C TYR A 524 22.17 -15.96 -4.33
N THR A 525 21.48 -17.10 -4.43
CA THR A 525 20.16 -17.20 -5.07
C THR A 525 19.11 -17.52 -4.02
N PHE A 526 18.04 -16.73 -4.00
CA PHE A 526 16.90 -16.89 -3.11
C PHE A 526 15.69 -17.32 -3.94
N GLU A 527 15.12 -18.49 -3.64
CA GLU A 527 13.85 -18.93 -4.19
C GLU A 527 12.75 -18.62 -3.18
N ILE A 528 11.83 -17.72 -3.52
CA ILE A 528 10.82 -17.18 -2.61
C ILE A 528 9.42 -17.47 -3.16
N PRO A 529 8.46 -17.93 -2.34
CA PRO A 529 7.07 -18.11 -2.77
C PRO A 529 6.48 -16.79 -3.26
N ALA A 530 5.95 -16.79 -4.48
CA ALA A 530 5.35 -15.63 -5.11
C ALA A 530 4.21 -16.03 -6.06
N LEU A 531 3.31 -15.08 -6.33
CA LEU A 531 2.37 -15.20 -7.42
C LEU A 531 3.09 -14.81 -8.72
N ILE A 532 3.35 -15.80 -9.57
CA ILE A 532 4.09 -15.67 -10.82
C ILE A 532 3.08 -15.56 -11.96
N LYS A 533 3.29 -14.61 -12.87
CA LYS A 533 2.51 -14.54 -14.11
C LYS A 533 2.98 -15.63 -15.06
N ASP A 534 2.06 -16.43 -15.61
CA ASP A 534 2.38 -17.39 -16.66
C ASP A 534 2.93 -16.61 -17.88
N PRO A 535 4.17 -16.86 -18.34
CA PRO A 535 4.72 -16.22 -19.53
C PRO A 535 3.98 -16.63 -20.82
N ALA A 536 2.99 -17.53 -20.77
CA ALA A 536 2.17 -17.88 -21.92
C ALA A 536 1.33 -16.67 -22.41
N THR A 537 1.71 -16.19 -23.60
CA THR A 537 1.05 -15.17 -24.46
C THR A 537 1.52 -13.72 -24.36
N ILE A 538 2.83 -13.49 -24.23
CA ILE A 538 3.43 -12.32 -24.91
C ILE A 538 4.23 -12.81 -26.12
N SER A 539 3.52 -13.19 -27.19
CA SER A 539 4.11 -13.23 -28.53
C SER A 539 3.90 -11.88 -29.23
N TRP A 540 4.31 -10.78 -28.60
CA TRP A 540 4.37 -9.53 -29.33
C TRP A 540 5.63 -9.55 -30.19
N THR A 541 5.45 -9.50 -31.50
CA THR A 541 6.53 -9.09 -32.39
C THR A 541 6.86 -7.64 -32.06
N TYR A 542 8.05 -7.41 -31.50
CA TYR A 542 8.55 -6.07 -31.22
C TYR A 542 8.48 -5.20 -32.49
N ARG A 543 7.48 -4.30 -32.53
CA ARG A 543 7.35 -3.31 -33.60
C ARG A 543 8.19 -2.10 -33.20
N ARG A 544 9.35 -1.95 -33.83
CA ARG A 544 10.24 -0.80 -33.61
C ARG A 544 9.46 0.50 -33.83
N ILE A 545 9.47 1.37 -32.83
CA ILE A 545 8.83 2.70 -32.86
C ILE A 545 9.59 3.64 -33.83
N GLY A 546 10.87 3.36 -34.10
CA GLY A 546 11.69 4.06 -35.08
C GLY A 546 12.17 3.18 -36.24
N PRO A 547 12.59 3.78 -37.36
CA PRO A 547 13.18 3.05 -38.48
C PRO A 547 14.40 2.26 -38.00
N LYS A 548 14.56 1.04 -38.50
CA LYS A 548 15.73 0.21 -38.22
C LYS A 548 16.98 0.91 -38.77
N ILE A 549 17.87 1.35 -37.86
CA ILE A 549 19.18 1.89 -38.23
C ILE A 549 19.90 0.89 -39.13
N GLY A 550 20.16 1.33 -40.36
CA GLY A 550 20.90 0.57 -41.35
C GLY A 550 22.37 0.44 -40.93
N ARG A 551 22.99 -0.71 -41.24
CA ARG A 551 24.41 -0.96 -40.92
C ARG A 551 25.36 0.12 -41.47
N ASN A 552 24.95 0.85 -42.52
CA ASN A 552 25.74 1.90 -43.15
C ASN A 552 25.37 3.32 -42.73
N ASP A 553 24.32 3.50 -41.91
CA ASP A 553 23.86 4.81 -41.45
C ASP A 553 24.83 5.40 -40.42
N PRO A 554 24.83 6.73 -40.21
CA PRO A 554 25.58 7.37 -39.14
C PRO A 554 25.23 6.75 -37.79
N CYS A 555 26.26 6.48 -36.97
CA CYS A 555 26.07 5.88 -35.67
C CYS A 555 25.45 6.89 -34.69
N PRO A 556 24.37 6.53 -33.96
CA PRO A 556 23.63 7.46 -33.10
C PRO A 556 24.41 7.95 -31.88
N CYS A 557 25.58 7.37 -31.57
CA CYS A 557 26.47 7.84 -30.51
C CYS A 557 27.25 9.13 -30.87
N GLY A 558 26.99 9.75 -32.02
CA GLY A 558 27.63 10.99 -32.44
C GLY A 558 29.08 10.83 -32.94
N SER A 559 29.59 9.60 -33.07
CA SER A 559 30.99 9.34 -33.44
C SER A 559 31.39 9.69 -34.90
N GLY A 560 30.42 10.07 -35.74
CA GLY A 560 30.62 10.32 -37.18
C GLY A 560 30.90 9.05 -38.01
N LYS A 561 30.98 7.86 -37.40
CA LYS A 561 31.24 6.59 -38.08
C LYS A 561 29.94 5.90 -38.50
N LYS A 562 30.01 5.00 -39.49
CA LYS A 562 28.88 4.11 -39.84
C LYS A 562 28.56 3.16 -38.68
N TYR A 563 27.29 2.86 -38.44
CA TYR A 563 26.81 2.03 -37.32
C TYR A 563 27.59 0.72 -37.16
N LYS A 564 27.80 -0.03 -38.26
CA LYS A 564 28.57 -1.30 -38.24
C LYS A 564 30.04 -1.19 -37.86
N LYS A 565 30.61 0.01 -37.83
CA LYS A 565 32.01 0.29 -37.47
C LYS A 565 32.12 0.93 -36.07
N CYS A 566 31.02 1.08 -35.35
CA CYS A 566 30.96 1.68 -34.02
C CYS A 566 30.05 0.84 -33.12
N CYS A 567 28.87 1.32 -32.71
CA CYS A 567 27.98 0.60 -31.79
C CYS A 567 27.37 -0.71 -32.34
N GLY A 568 27.42 -0.94 -33.65
CA GLY A 568 26.96 -2.18 -34.28
C GLY A 568 28.06 -3.22 -34.50
N ARG A 569 29.14 -3.16 -33.71
CA ARG A 569 30.21 -4.18 -33.68
C ARG A 569 29.89 -5.29 -32.69
#